data_AF-A0A226X4N7-F1
#
_entry.id   AF-A0A226X4N7-F1
#
_cell.length_a   1.000
_cell.length_b   1.000
_cell.length_c   1.000
_cell.angle_alpha   90.00
_cell.angle_beta   90.00
_cell.angle_gamma   90.00
#
_symmetry.space_group_name_H-M   'P 1'
#
loop_
_entity.id
_entity.type
_entity.pdbx_description
1 polymer ?
#
loop_
_entity_poly.entity_id
_entity_poly.type
_entity_poly.pdbx_seq_one_letter_code
_entity_poly.pdbx_strand_id
1 'polypeptide(L)'
;MRLSAAKPQARESGQLEHEAAFAKAVDRYARAWTDVARMNEQGLPILEHQTAALRQASTTLENVRTGATRDLVSALTQEPAIAHAMTALQGRDRVTRLVAGIAHEAQVRRDPLLRAERFVRAWKGLEAQHETRFWRAHEGGPRLTSGEVREAGQRIEASMRALAGELKRDPQLESILRDRGQVLGIRPGSRLDQVMRGGDIDRAIGRGVEHGHDRGRRGPGMSR
;
A
#
# COMPACT_ATOMS: atom_id res chain seq x y z
N MET A 1 36.34 -43.13 -21.40
CA MET A 1 35.19 -42.36 -20.87
C MET A 1 35.63 -40.93 -20.59
N ARG A 2 35.23 -39.96 -21.44
CA ARG A 2 35.43 -38.53 -21.15
C ARG A 2 34.09 -37.96 -20.72
N LEU A 3 33.93 -37.71 -19.42
CA LEU A 3 32.81 -36.94 -18.87
C LEU A 3 33.04 -35.47 -19.27
N SER A 4 32.29 -35.02 -20.28
CA SER A 4 32.32 -33.64 -20.76
C SER A 4 31.78 -32.70 -19.68
N ALA A 5 32.66 -31.86 -19.13
CA ALA A 5 32.34 -30.86 -18.11
C ALA A 5 31.63 -29.61 -18.69
N ALA A 6 30.69 -29.78 -19.61
CA ALA A 6 29.89 -28.69 -20.15
C ALA A 6 28.62 -28.50 -19.30
N LYS A 7 28.65 -27.67 -18.23
CA LYS A 7 27.38 -27.21 -17.58
C LYS A 7 27.37 -26.04 -16.56
N PRO A 8 28.46 -25.34 -16.19
CA PRO A 8 28.35 -24.08 -15.42
C PRO A 8 28.18 -22.84 -16.32
N GLN A 9 29.09 -22.63 -17.28
CA GLN A 9 29.15 -21.40 -18.09
C GLN A 9 27.88 -21.13 -18.90
N ALA A 10 27.30 -22.15 -19.55
CA ALA A 10 26.09 -21.96 -20.36
C ALA A 10 24.85 -21.54 -19.53
N ARG A 11 24.81 -21.92 -18.23
CA ARG A 11 23.73 -21.51 -17.32
C ARG A 11 23.92 -20.06 -16.88
N GLU A 12 25.14 -19.68 -16.54
CA GLU A 12 25.48 -18.30 -16.18
C GLU A 12 25.21 -17.33 -17.34
N SER A 13 25.57 -17.69 -18.58
CA SER A 13 25.29 -16.85 -19.76
C SER A 13 23.78 -16.64 -19.98
N GLY A 14 22.96 -17.69 -19.92
CA GLY A 14 21.51 -17.56 -20.09
C GLY A 14 20.83 -16.76 -18.96
N GLN A 15 21.38 -16.82 -17.75
CA GLN A 15 20.88 -16.07 -16.61
C GLN A 15 21.18 -14.57 -16.74
N LEU A 16 22.39 -14.22 -17.18
CA LEU A 16 22.78 -12.83 -17.48
C LEU A 16 21.94 -12.23 -18.62
N GLU A 17 21.66 -13.01 -19.66
CA GLU A 17 20.78 -12.59 -20.75
C GLU A 17 19.35 -12.32 -20.28
N HIS A 18 18.80 -13.18 -19.41
CA HIS A 18 17.47 -12.99 -18.82
C HIS A 18 17.41 -11.73 -17.95
N GLU A 19 18.44 -11.50 -17.13
CA GLU A 19 18.55 -10.30 -16.29
C GLU A 19 18.65 -9.02 -17.13
N ALA A 20 19.44 -9.05 -18.21
CA ALA A 20 19.56 -7.93 -19.14
C ALA A 20 18.22 -7.65 -19.87
N ALA A 21 17.52 -8.70 -20.32
CA ALA A 21 16.20 -8.58 -20.93
C ALA A 21 15.18 -7.99 -19.94
N PHE A 22 15.24 -8.41 -18.68
CA PHE A 22 14.38 -7.91 -17.61
C PHE A 22 14.66 -6.43 -17.31
N ALA A 23 15.92 -6.05 -17.13
CA ALA A 23 16.31 -4.65 -16.94
C ALA A 23 15.84 -3.75 -18.09
N LYS A 24 15.96 -4.23 -19.34
CA LYS A 24 15.48 -3.51 -20.53
C LYS A 24 13.95 -3.37 -20.55
N ALA A 25 13.20 -4.40 -20.14
CA ALA A 25 11.75 -4.33 -20.04
C ALA A 25 11.30 -3.34 -18.96
N VAL A 26 11.98 -3.32 -17.81
CA VAL A 26 11.74 -2.34 -16.73
C VAL A 26 12.02 -0.91 -17.20
N ASP A 27 13.14 -0.65 -17.91
CA ASP A 27 13.41 0.70 -18.44
C ASP A 27 12.33 1.16 -19.43
N ARG A 28 11.90 0.27 -20.33
CA ARG A 28 10.85 0.58 -21.30
C ARG A 28 9.53 0.92 -20.61
N TYR A 29 9.15 0.15 -19.60
CA TYR A 29 7.97 0.44 -18.77
C TYR A 29 8.11 1.81 -18.11
N ALA A 30 9.24 2.07 -17.44
CA ALA A 30 9.46 3.31 -16.73
C ALA A 30 9.36 4.53 -17.64
N ARG A 31 9.92 4.48 -18.86
CA ARG A 31 9.79 5.57 -19.84
C ARG A 31 8.34 5.80 -20.28
N ALA A 32 7.64 4.75 -20.69
CA ALA A 32 6.24 4.87 -21.12
C ALA A 32 5.34 5.37 -19.99
N TRP A 33 5.61 4.93 -18.76
CA TRP A 33 4.92 5.43 -17.56
C TRP A 33 5.21 6.92 -17.33
N THR A 34 6.48 7.36 -17.40
CA THR A 34 6.84 8.77 -17.23
C THR A 34 6.20 9.66 -18.30
N ASP A 35 6.07 9.21 -19.54
CA ASP A 35 5.43 9.99 -20.60
C ASP A 35 3.94 10.19 -20.35
N VAL A 36 3.23 9.15 -19.88
CA VAL A 36 1.83 9.24 -19.44
C VAL A 36 1.69 10.13 -18.20
N ALA A 37 2.58 9.96 -17.21
CA ALA A 37 2.56 10.75 -15.98
C ALA A 37 2.74 12.25 -16.26
N ARG A 38 3.64 12.61 -17.19
CA ARG A 38 3.86 14.00 -17.62
C ARG A 38 2.61 14.62 -18.23
N MET A 39 1.87 13.87 -19.05
CA MET A 39 0.60 14.38 -19.62
C MET A 39 -0.42 14.69 -18.52
N ASN A 40 -0.57 13.78 -17.56
CA ASN A 40 -1.46 14.00 -16.42
C ASN A 40 -1.04 15.21 -15.57
N GLU A 41 0.25 15.35 -15.27
CA GLU A 41 0.80 16.49 -14.51
C GLU A 41 0.56 17.82 -15.23
N GLN A 42 0.59 17.83 -16.56
CA GLN A 42 0.36 19.01 -17.39
C GLN A 42 -1.12 19.25 -17.72
N GLY A 43 -2.03 18.39 -17.25
CA GLY A 43 -3.46 18.45 -17.59
C GLY A 43 -3.74 18.24 -19.08
N LEU A 44 -2.82 17.57 -19.79
CA LEU A 44 -2.93 17.29 -21.22
C LEU A 44 -3.64 15.95 -21.46
N PRO A 45 -4.37 15.81 -22.58
CA PRO A 45 -4.94 14.53 -22.95
C PRO A 45 -3.84 13.51 -23.24
N ILE A 46 -3.96 12.32 -22.65
CA ILE A 46 -3.07 11.19 -22.95
C ILE A 46 -3.35 10.73 -24.39
N LEU A 47 -2.32 10.68 -25.22
CA LEU A 47 -2.44 10.27 -26.62
C LEU A 47 -2.58 8.75 -26.74
N GLU A 48 -3.35 8.27 -27.73
CA GLU A 48 -3.59 6.83 -27.90
C GLU A 48 -2.29 6.02 -28.03
N HIS A 49 -1.28 6.58 -28.72
CA HIS A 49 0.01 5.91 -28.86
C HIS A 49 0.78 5.80 -27.53
N GLN A 50 0.59 6.73 -26.58
CA GLN A 50 1.21 6.67 -25.24
C GLN A 50 0.54 5.58 -24.41
N THR A 51 -0.79 5.51 -24.44
CA THR A 51 -1.56 4.42 -23.82
C THR A 51 -1.14 3.06 -24.39
N ALA A 52 -1.02 2.96 -25.72
CA ALA A 52 -0.57 1.74 -26.39
C ALA A 52 0.88 1.38 -26.01
N ALA A 53 1.78 2.36 -25.91
CA ALA A 53 3.17 2.15 -25.50
C ALA A 53 3.27 1.62 -24.06
N LEU A 54 2.52 2.20 -23.12
CA LEU A 54 2.48 1.73 -21.73
C LEU A 54 1.91 0.32 -21.62
N ARG A 55 0.83 0.03 -22.36
CA ARG A 55 0.25 -1.32 -22.45
C ARG A 55 1.26 -2.34 -22.98
N GLN A 56 1.94 -2.02 -24.09
CA GLN A 56 2.93 -2.89 -24.69
C GLN A 56 4.14 -3.12 -23.77
N ALA A 57 4.59 -2.08 -23.08
CA ALA A 57 5.68 -2.19 -22.11
C ALA A 57 5.29 -3.08 -20.92
N SER A 58 4.05 -2.96 -20.44
CA SER A 58 3.48 -3.82 -19.39
C SER A 58 3.45 -5.28 -19.82
N THR A 59 2.92 -5.59 -21.01
CA THR A 59 2.90 -6.95 -21.56
C THR A 59 4.32 -7.51 -21.74
N THR A 60 5.26 -6.69 -22.22
CA THR A 60 6.65 -7.12 -22.36
C THR A 60 7.28 -7.48 -21.02
N LEU A 61 7.06 -6.65 -19.99
CA LEU A 61 7.58 -6.90 -18.65
C LEU A 61 7.00 -8.19 -18.04
N GLU A 62 5.69 -8.40 -18.18
CA GLU A 62 5.01 -9.60 -17.73
C GLU A 62 5.52 -10.88 -18.42
N ASN A 63 5.78 -10.80 -19.72
CA ASN A 63 6.32 -11.92 -20.50
C ASN A 63 7.75 -12.29 -20.11
N VAL A 64 8.59 -11.31 -19.76
CA VAL A 64 9.96 -11.58 -19.30
C VAL A 64 9.95 -12.20 -17.90
N ARG A 65 9.05 -11.74 -17.03
CA ARG A 65 8.88 -12.29 -15.68
C ARG A 65 7.44 -12.17 -15.22
N THR A 66 6.78 -13.32 -15.06
CA THR A 66 5.41 -13.40 -14.56
C THR A 66 5.26 -12.74 -13.19
N GLY A 67 4.25 -11.87 -13.06
CA GLY A 67 3.95 -11.07 -11.89
C GLY A 67 4.73 -9.76 -11.79
N ALA A 68 5.74 -9.51 -12.64
CA ALA A 68 6.60 -8.34 -12.50
C ALA A 68 5.84 -7.02 -12.70
N THR A 69 4.81 -6.98 -13.54
CA THR A 69 4.00 -5.76 -13.72
C THR A 69 3.22 -5.45 -12.45
N ARG A 70 2.58 -6.48 -11.87
CA ARG A 70 1.84 -6.35 -10.59
C ARG A 70 2.78 -5.93 -9.46
N ASP A 71 3.94 -6.57 -9.38
CA ASP A 71 4.93 -6.31 -8.34
C ASP A 71 5.52 -4.88 -8.50
N LEU A 72 5.74 -4.40 -9.73
CA LEU A 72 6.17 -3.01 -9.98
C LEU A 72 5.11 -1.99 -9.55
N VAL A 73 3.84 -2.21 -9.94
CA VAL A 73 2.73 -1.31 -9.55
C VAL A 73 2.54 -1.28 -8.04
N SER A 74 2.65 -2.45 -7.38
CA SER A 74 2.63 -2.56 -5.92
C SER A 74 3.77 -1.74 -5.30
N ALA A 75 5.00 -1.88 -5.82
CA ALA A 75 6.16 -1.16 -5.30
C ALA A 75 5.97 0.35 -5.41
N LEU A 76 5.45 0.85 -6.54
CA LEU A 76 5.18 2.28 -6.74
C LEU A 76 4.10 2.82 -5.81
N THR A 77 3.14 2.00 -5.43
CA THR A 77 2.03 2.40 -4.55
C THR A 77 2.43 2.34 -3.07
N GLN A 78 3.24 1.36 -2.70
CA GLN A 78 3.48 0.98 -1.31
C GLN A 78 4.83 1.49 -0.78
N GLU A 79 5.80 1.73 -1.66
CA GLU A 79 7.15 2.15 -1.30
C GLU A 79 7.45 3.56 -1.85
N PRO A 80 7.35 4.62 -1.02
CA PRO A 80 7.60 5.99 -1.45
C PRO A 80 8.98 6.20 -2.08
N ALA A 81 9.99 5.45 -1.63
CA ALA A 81 11.33 5.50 -2.21
C ALA A 81 11.36 4.98 -3.66
N ILE A 82 10.54 3.98 -4.00
CA ILE A 82 10.42 3.44 -5.36
C ILE A 82 9.63 4.40 -6.24
N ALA A 83 8.55 4.97 -5.72
CA ALA A 83 7.79 6.03 -6.41
C ALA A 83 8.68 7.25 -6.72
N HIS A 84 9.48 7.69 -5.76
CA HIS A 84 10.43 8.77 -5.96
C HIS A 84 11.52 8.40 -6.98
N ALA A 85 12.07 7.17 -6.91
CA ALA A 85 13.05 6.71 -7.89
C ALA A 85 12.50 6.67 -9.32
N MET A 86 11.21 6.36 -9.51
CA MET A 86 10.56 6.33 -10.82
C MET A 86 10.61 7.69 -11.54
N THR A 87 10.45 8.79 -10.79
CA THR A 87 10.38 10.15 -11.33
C THR A 87 11.70 10.91 -11.24
N ALA A 88 12.49 10.68 -10.18
CA ALA A 88 13.71 11.45 -9.91
C ALA A 88 14.98 10.87 -10.56
N LEU A 89 15.01 9.56 -10.84
CA LEU A 89 16.20 8.91 -11.42
C LEU A 89 16.00 8.65 -12.92
N GLN A 90 17.11 8.42 -13.62
CA GLN A 90 17.11 8.05 -15.04
C GLN A 90 18.08 6.90 -15.31
N GLY A 91 17.94 6.29 -16.50
CA GLY A 91 18.84 5.25 -16.97
C GLY A 91 19.02 4.09 -16.00
N ARG A 92 20.27 3.65 -15.82
CA ARG A 92 20.62 2.46 -15.03
C ARG A 92 20.22 2.57 -13.56
N ASP A 93 20.31 3.76 -12.96
CA ASP A 93 20.03 3.95 -11.54
C ASP A 93 18.54 3.77 -11.24
N ARG A 94 17.68 4.34 -12.10
CA ARG A 94 16.23 4.11 -12.02
C ARG A 94 15.91 2.63 -12.17
N VAL A 95 16.46 1.97 -13.20
CA VAL A 95 16.21 0.55 -13.45
C VAL A 95 16.63 -0.31 -12.26
N THR A 96 17.80 -0.04 -11.69
CA THR A 96 18.31 -0.78 -10.52
C THR A 96 17.37 -0.68 -9.32
N ARG A 97 16.85 0.53 -9.03
CA ARG A 97 15.88 0.74 -7.95
C ARG A 97 14.54 0.08 -8.23
N LEU A 98 14.01 0.18 -9.44
CA LEU A 98 12.74 -0.45 -9.80
C LEU A 98 12.82 -1.98 -9.78
N VAL A 99 13.94 -2.57 -10.25
CA VAL A 99 14.18 -4.02 -10.16
C VAL A 99 14.22 -4.49 -8.70
N ALA A 100 14.88 -3.74 -7.82
CA ALA A 100 14.89 -4.03 -6.39
C ALA A 100 13.48 -3.95 -5.78
N GLY A 101 12.68 -2.95 -6.15
CA GLY A 101 11.28 -2.81 -5.75
C GLY A 101 10.43 -4.01 -6.19
N ILE A 102 10.55 -4.42 -7.46
CA ILE A 102 9.85 -5.61 -7.99
C ILE A 102 10.24 -6.87 -7.21
N ALA A 103 11.52 -7.06 -6.94
CA ALA A 103 11.99 -8.23 -6.18
C ALA A 103 11.45 -8.23 -4.75
N HIS A 104 11.42 -7.08 -4.08
CA HIS A 104 10.85 -6.95 -2.74
C HIS A 104 9.35 -7.28 -2.73
N GLU A 105 8.57 -6.74 -3.67
CA GLU A 105 7.13 -7.00 -3.74
C GLU A 105 6.82 -8.45 -4.11
N ALA A 106 7.64 -9.07 -4.96
CA ALA A 106 7.54 -10.50 -5.25
C ALA A 106 7.78 -11.36 -3.99
N GLN A 107 8.69 -10.95 -3.11
CA GLN A 107 8.92 -11.61 -1.83
C GLN A 107 7.73 -11.41 -0.88
N VAL A 108 7.25 -10.18 -0.72
CA VAL A 108 6.07 -9.87 0.09
C VAL A 108 4.87 -10.69 -0.35
N ARG A 109 4.63 -10.83 -1.66
CA ARG A 109 3.53 -11.62 -2.18
C ARG A 109 3.60 -13.10 -1.80
N ARG A 110 4.81 -13.66 -1.65
CA ARG A 110 5.03 -15.06 -1.30
C ARG A 110 5.10 -15.30 0.20
N ASP A 111 5.58 -14.31 0.96
CA ASP A 111 5.78 -14.41 2.40
C ASP A 111 4.55 -13.87 3.16
N PRO A 112 3.77 -14.76 3.82
CA PRO A 112 2.58 -14.36 4.56
C PRO A 112 2.86 -13.38 5.71
N LEU A 113 4.04 -13.46 6.32
CA LEU A 113 4.41 -12.60 7.43
C LEU A 113 4.69 -11.18 6.94
N LEU A 114 5.37 -11.03 5.80
CA LEU A 114 5.58 -9.71 5.19
C LEU A 114 4.25 -9.07 4.75
N ARG A 115 3.28 -9.86 4.30
CA ARG A 115 1.92 -9.33 4.02
C ARG A 115 1.23 -8.85 5.30
N ALA A 116 1.40 -9.57 6.40
CA ALA A 116 0.89 -9.17 7.71
C ALA A 116 1.53 -7.87 8.23
N GLU A 117 2.85 -7.75 8.15
CA GLU A 117 3.56 -6.52 8.51
C GLU A 117 3.09 -5.32 7.68
N ARG A 118 2.93 -5.53 6.36
CA ARG A 118 2.41 -4.51 5.45
C ARG A 118 1.00 -4.08 5.80
N PHE A 119 0.12 -5.04 6.07
CA PHE A 119 -1.25 -4.78 6.49
C PHE A 119 -1.29 -3.91 7.75
N VAL A 120 -0.51 -4.28 8.78
CA VAL A 120 -0.45 -3.54 10.04
C VAL A 120 0.10 -2.13 9.82
N ARG A 121 1.11 -1.96 8.95
CA ARG A 121 1.64 -0.64 8.60
C ARG A 121 0.57 0.25 7.94
N ALA A 122 -0.15 -0.29 6.95
CA ALA A 122 -1.22 0.44 6.26
C ALA A 122 -2.34 0.83 7.24
N TRP A 123 -2.75 -0.10 8.10
CA TRP A 123 -3.77 0.17 9.12
C TRP A 123 -3.34 1.27 10.09
N LYS A 124 -2.12 1.19 10.64
CA LYS A 124 -1.57 2.21 11.55
C LYS A 124 -1.51 3.58 10.89
N GLY A 125 -1.17 3.64 9.60
CA GLY A 125 -1.19 4.88 8.83
C GLY A 125 -2.59 5.50 8.71
N LEU A 126 -3.62 4.68 8.50
CA LEU A 126 -5.02 5.14 8.49
C LEU A 126 -5.50 5.57 9.88
N GLU A 127 -5.13 4.82 10.92
CA GLU A 127 -5.49 5.14 12.31
C GLU A 127 -4.86 6.46 12.76
N ALA A 128 -3.59 6.72 12.41
CA ALA A 128 -2.91 7.99 12.70
C ALA A 128 -3.55 9.19 11.97
N GLN A 129 -3.98 9.00 10.71
CA GLN A 129 -4.72 10.03 9.96
C GLN A 129 -6.08 10.31 10.59
N HIS A 130 -6.80 9.25 10.99
CA HIS A 130 -8.07 9.36 11.69
C HIS A 130 -7.93 10.11 13.02
N GLU A 131 -6.91 9.78 13.82
CA GLU A 131 -6.65 10.42 15.12
C GLU A 131 -6.19 11.88 14.99
N THR A 132 -5.26 12.17 14.08
CA THR A 132 -4.83 13.55 13.79
C THR A 132 -6.02 14.42 13.38
N ARG A 133 -6.96 13.85 12.62
CA ARG A 133 -8.16 14.57 12.20
C ARG A 133 -9.14 14.79 13.34
N PHE A 134 -9.38 13.75 14.14
CA PHE A 134 -10.19 13.84 15.35
C PHE A 134 -9.67 14.95 16.27
N TRP A 135 -8.36 14.97 16.52
CA TRP A 135 -7.71 16.03 17.31
C TRP A 135 -7.95 17.43 16.72
N ARG A 136 -7.71 17.63 15.42
CA ARG A 136 -7.93 18.92 14.73
C ARG A 136 -9.39 19.37 14.70
N ALA A 137 -10.34 18.45 14.77
CA ALA A 137 -11.77 18.77 14.80
C ALA A 137 -12.24 19.21 16.20
N HIS A 138 -11.62 18.69 17.26
CA HIS A 138 -11.96 19.00 18.65
C HIS A 138 -11.16 20.17 19.24
N GLU A 139 -9.87 20.30 18.89
CA GLU A 139 -9.05 21.45 19.28
C GLU A 139 -9.04 22.50 18.18
N GLY A 140 -10.00 23.43 18.21
CA GLY A 140 -9.91 24.84 17.72
C GLY A 140 -9.08 25.20 16.47
N GLY A 141 -8.74 24.24 15.61
CA GLY A 141 -7.81 24.41 14.49
C GLY A 141 -8.44 25.23 13.37
N PRO A 142 -7.69 25.51 12.29
CA PRO A 142 -8.21 26.28 11.16
C PRO A 142 -9.57 25.72 10.75
N ARG A 143 -10.60 26.60 10.71
CA ARG A 143 -11.98 26.26 10.34
C ARG A 143 -12.02 25.80 8.88
N LEU A 144 -11.59 24.58 8.62
CA LEU A 144 -11.97 23.84 7.43
C LEU A 144 -13.51 23.75 7.47
N THR A 145 -14.16 23.96 6.33
CA THR A 145 -15.62 23.95 6.30
C THR A 145 -16.13 22.57 6.74
N SER A 146 -17.22 22.53 7.49
CA SER A 146 -17.78 21.29 8.06
C SER A 146 -17.98 20.18 6.99
N GLY A 147 -18.25 20.58 5.74
CA GLY A 147 -18.36 19.68 4.58
C GLY A 147 -17.05 18.95 4.24
N GLU A 148 -15.97 19.70 3.98
CA GLU A 148 -14.65 19.13 3.63
C GLU A 148 -14.08 18.25 4.76
N VAL A 149 -14.36 18.64 6.01
CA VAL A 149 -13.99 17.87 7.20
C VAL A 149 -14.66 16.51 7.22
N ARG A 150 -15.97 16.50 6.99
CA ARG A 150 -16.77 15.29 6.97
C ARG A 150 -16.39 14.38 5.80
N GLU A 151 -16.19 14.94 4.61
CA GLU A 151 -15.80 14.17 3.42
C GLU A 151 -14.42 13.53 3.55
N ALA A 152 -13.44 14.24 4.13
CA ALA A 152 -12.13 13.66 4.41
C ALA A 152 -12.21 12.52 5.44
N GLY A 153 -13.01 12.69 6.50
CA GLY A 153 -13.26 11.63 7.49
C GLY A 153 -13.89 10.39 6.87
N GLN A 154 -14.94 10.58 6.06
CA GLN A 154 -15.61 9.49 5.33
C GLN A 154 -14.66 8.73 4.42
N ARG A 155 -13.71 9.42 3.76
CA ARG A 155 -12.69 8.77 2.92
C ARG A 155 -11.72 7.91 3.74
N ILE A 156 -11.30 8.36 4.92
CA ILE A 156 -10.43 7.58 5.81
C ILE A 156 -11.18 6.34 6.31
N GLU A 157 -12.42 6.50 6.79
CA GLU A 157 -13.22 5.37 7.25
C GLU A 157 -13.51 4.38 6.12
N ALA A 158 -13.84 4.86 4.91
CA ALA A 158 -14.04 4.01 3.74
C ALA A 158 -12.77 3.20 3.41
N SER A 159 -11.60 3.82 3.53
CA SER A 159 -10.30 3.14 3.35
C SER A 159 -10.06 2.08 4.42
N MET A 160 -10.41 2.37 5.69
CA MET A 160 -10.34 1.38 6.77
C MET A 160 -11.31 0.21 6.55
N ARG A 161 -12.54 0.48 6.08
CA ARG A 161 -13.53 -0.57 5.75
C ARG A 161 -13.04 -1.45 4.61
N ALA A 162 -12.47 -0.86 3.55
CA ALA A 162 -11.91 -1.60 2.44
C ALA A 162 -10.77 -2.52 2.90
N LEU A 163 -9.85 -2.01 3.72
CA LEU A 163 -8.73 -2.78 4.27
C LEU A 163 -9.22 -3.90 5.21
N ALA A 164 -10.21 -3.64 6.05
CA ALA A 164 -10.84 -4.69 6.87
C ALA A 164 -11.52 -5.77 6.01
N GLY A 165 -12.15 -5.39 4.89
CA GLY A 165 -12.74 -6.32 3.94
C GLY A 165 -11.69 -7.15 3.18
N GLU A 166 -10.50 -6.61 2.91
CA GLU A 166 -9.37 -7.40 2.40
C GLU A 166 -8.91 -8.44 3.41
N LEU A 167 -8.81 -8.08 4.69
CA LEU A 167 -8.45 -9.01 5.76
C LEU A 167 -9.42 -10.20 5.82
N LYS A 168 -10.74 -9.95 5.74
CA LYS A 168 -11.76 -11.01 5.77
C LYS A 168 -11.75 -11.94 4.56
N ARG A 169 -11.17 -11.49 3.44
CA ARG A 169 -11.00 -12.29 2.22
C ARG A 169 -9.72 -13.11 2.22
N ASP A 170 -8.84 -12.94 3.22
CA ASP A 170 -7.58 -13.64 3.35
C ASP A 170 -7.48 -14.37 4.71
N PRO A 171 -7.98 -15.62 4.80
CA PRO A 171 -7.96 -16.40 6.04
C PRO A 171 -6.55 -16.63 6.59
N GLN A 172 -5.54 -16.71 5.71
CA GLN A 172 -4.16 -16.94 6.12
C GLN A 172 -3.57 -15.69 6.79
N LEU A 173 -3.83 -14.51 6.21
CA LEU A 173 -3.49 -13.24 6.82
C LEU A 173 -4.20 -13.03 8.15
N GLU A 174 -5.51 -13.31 8.22
CA GLU A 174 -6.30 -13.21 9.45
C GLU A 174 -5.74 -14.12 10.56
N SER A 175 -5.36 -15.35 10.23
CA SER A 175 -4.74 -16.28 11.19
C SER A 175 -3.41 -15.75 11.73
N ILE A 176 -2.55 -15.19 10.88
CA ILE A 176 -1.25 -14.66 11.30
C ILE A 176 -1.42 -13.43 12.19
N LEU A 177 -2.34 -12.53 11.84
CA LEU A 177 -2.60 -11.34 12.66
C LEU A 177 -3.22 -11.71 14.01
N ARG A 178 -4.03 -12.77 14.07
CA ARG A 178 -4.58 -13.27 15.34
C ARG A 178 -3.50 -13.89 16.24
N ASP A 179 -2.59 -14.67 15.66
CA ASP A 179 -1.51 -15.36 16.40
C ASP A 179 -0.38 -14.39 16.81
N ARG A 180 0.05 -13.52 15.88
CA ARG A 180 1.25 -12.68 16.02
C ARG A 180 0.95 -11.18 16.12
N GLY A 181 -0.30 -10.78 16.26
CA GLY A 181 -0.70 -9.38 16.25
C GLY A 181 0.06 -8.51 17.24
N GLN A 182 0.29 -9.00 18.47
CA GLN A 182 1.07 -8.25 19.46
C GLN A 182 2.53 -8.05 19.06
N VAL A 183 3.17 -9.07 18.47
CA VAL A 183 4.56 -8.99 17.97
C VAL A 183 4.66 -8.02 16.79
N LEU A 184 3.63 -7.96 15.95
CA LEU A 184 3.49 -6.99 14.86
C LEU A 184 3.12 -5.57 15.36
N GLY A 185 2.98 -5.41 16.68
CA GLY A 185 2.71 -4.14 17.35
C GLY A 185 1.25 -3.70 17.26
N ILE A 186 0.32 -4.64 17.12
CA ILE A 186 -1.11 -4.38 17.31
C ILE A 186 -1.37 -4.30 18.81
N ARG A 187 -1.78 -3.12 19.29
CA ARG A 187 -2.07 -2.92 20.71
C ARG A 187 -3.42 -3.55 21.08
N PRO A 188 -3.53 -4.22 22.25
CA PRO A 188 -4.83 -4.61 22.79
C PRO A 188 -5.78 -3.40 22.88
N GLY A 189 -7.01 -3.56 22.42
CA GLY A 189 -8.02 -2.50 22.40
C GLY A 189 -7.90 -1.49 21.27
N SER A 190 -6.86 -1.56 20.42
CA SER A 190 -6.77 -0.74 19.19
C SER A 190 -7.93 -1.04 18.24
N ARG A 191 -8.20 -0.14 17.28
CA ARG A 191 -9.28 -0.39 16.29
C ARG A 191 -9.03 -1.68 15.51
N LEU A 192 -7.76 -1.98 15.18
CA LEU A 192 -7.40 -3.23 14.50
C LEU A 192 -7.68 -4.47 15.36
N ASP A 193 -7.31 -4.44 16.65
CA ASP A 193 -7.61 -5.54 17.58
C ASP A 193 -9.12 -5.79 17.70
N GLN A 194 -9.94 -4.72 17.71
CA GLN A 194 -11.39 -4.83 17.71
C GLN A 194 -11.94 -5.47 16.42
N VAL A 195 -11.41 -5.09 15.25
CA VAL A 195 -11.78 -5.69 13.95
C VAL A 195 -11.42 -7.19 13.90
N MET A 196 -10.26 -7.57 14.43
CA MET A 196 -9.82 -8.97 14.43
C MET A 196 -10.61 -9.87 15.38
N ARG A 197 -11.11 -9.33 16.49
CA ARG A 197 -11.92 -10.07 17.49
C ARG A 197 -13.34 -10.39 17.03
N GLY A 198 -13.69 -10.10 15.77
CA GLY A 198 -15.01 -10.36 15.21
C GLY A 198 -16.06 -9.32 15.62
N GLY A 199 -15.63 -8.15 16.10
CA GLY A 199 -16.53 -7.01 16.24
C GLY A 199 -17.04 -6.53 14.89
N ASP A 200 -18.23 -5.94 14.89
CA ASP A 200 -18.79 -5.25 13.73
C ASP A 200 -17.78 -4.20 13.23
N ILE A 201 -17.35 -4.33 11.97
CA ILE A 201 -16.34 -3.47 11.32
C ILE A 201 -16.81 -2.01 11.37
N ASP A 202 -18.10 -1.76 11.17
CA ASP A 202 -18.67 -0.42 11.21
C ASP A 202 -18.64 0.15 12.64
N ARG A 203 -18.84 -0.70 13.65
CA ARG A 203 -18.72 -0.29 15.05
C ARG A 203 -17.26 -0.04 15.47
N ALA A 204 -16.32 -0.85 14.98
CA ALA A 204 -14.90 -0.71 15.30
C ALA A 204 -14.25 0.52 14.64
N ILE A 205 -14.69 0.85 13.42
CA ILE A 205 -14.20 2.02 12.67
C ILE A 205 -14.97 3.29 13.06
N GLY A 206 -16.29 3.22 13.17
CA GLY A 206 -17.19 4.35 13.39
C GLY A 206 -17.24 4.92 14.81
N ARG A 207 -16.50 4.35 15.78
CA ARG A 207 -16.34 5.00 17.10
C ARG A 207 -15.46 6.25 16.99
N GLY A 208 -16.07 7.32 16.51
CA GLY A 208 -15.92 8.65 17.10
C GLY A 208 -16.89 8.76 18.28
N VAL A 209 -16.41 8.41 19.48
CA VAL A 209 -16.94 8.85 20.79
C VAL A 209 -18.47 8.80 21.01
N GLU A 210 -18.95 7.71 21.61
CA GLU A 210 -20.06 7.72 22.57
C GLU A 210 -19.55 7.61 24.02
N HIS A 211 -18.30 7.99 24.29
CA HIS A 211 -17.74 7.95 25.65
C HIS A 211 -17.30 9.35 26.08
N GLY A 212 -18.17 10.04 26.83
CA GLY A 212 -17.72 11.18 27.63
C GLY A 212 -18.69 12.28 28.03
N HIS A 213 -20.02 12.09 28.08
CA HIS A 213 -20.89 13.05 28.78
C HIS A 213 -22.02 12.36 29.54
N ASP A 214 -21.66 11.59 30.57
CA ASP A 214 -22.55 11.43 31.72
C ASP A 214 -21.72 11.25 33.00
N ARG A 215 -21.46 12.37 33.68
CA ARG A 215 -21.29 12.43 35.14
C ARG A 215 -21.79 13.78 35.65
N GLY A 216 -23.03 13.78 36.10
CA GLY A 216 -23.39 14.39 37.39
C GLY A 216 -23.34 15.90 37.51
N ARG A 217 -24.44 16.56 37.14
CA ARG A 217 -24.95 17.71 37.91
C ARG A 217 -26.44 17.53 38.19
N ARG A 218 -26.75 16.69 39.20
CA ARG A 218 -27.92 16.93 40.04
C ARG A 218 -27.57 18.09 40.97
N GLY A 219 -28.00 19.30 40.61
CA GLY A 219 -28.06 20.41 41.56
C GLY A 219 -29.14 20.14 42.60
N PRO A 220 -28.89 20.34 43.89
CA PRO A 220 -29.86 20.06 44.95
C PRO A 220 -31.02 21.07 44.89
N GLY A 221 -32.20 20.58 45.24
CA GLY A 221 -33.40 21.40 45.34
C GLY A 221 -33.22 22.56 46.30
N MET A 222 -33.78 23.71 45.94
CA MET A 222 -34.09 24.77 46.87
C MET A 222 -35.59 24.78 47.09
N SER A 223 -35.99 24.24 48.24
CA SER A 223 -37.20 24.66 48.93
C SER A 223 -36.88 25.93 49.72
N ARG A 224 -37.54 27.03 49.38
CA ARG A 224 -38.39 27.83 50.28
C ARG A 224 -38.88 29.08 49.57
#